data_AF-A0A5E4I027-F1
#
_entry.id   AF-A0A5E4I027-F1
#
_cell.length_a   1.000
_cell.length_b   1.000
_cell.length_c   1.000
_cell.angle_alpha   90.00
_cell.angle_beta   90.00
_cell.angle_gamma   90.00
#
_symmetry.space_group_name_H-M   'P 1'
#
loop_
_entity.id
_entity.type
_entity.pdbx_description
1 polymer ?
#
loop_
_entity_poly.entity_id
_entity_poly.type
_entity_poly.pdbx_seq_one_letter_code
_entity_poly.pdbx_strand_id
1 'polypeptide(L)'
;MKKILLLAMVFGLFFAFGCLQNAQAAPEETTAAPQTPAVQVQKPIELCANAVGVQARDDCFMALALAGKNASMCSRIYSAQKVDDCMMKMAPEVPCSKLLLSADRDSCHYGIAKRDNSVLPCALISSAQVQQQCVKELTPPCLAETGLAAKGECLAYEKNDFSYCTDDACRYSFGIDKGSYNACLAIAEGAQKYACEAVVMNNSGICDNAKTEPAQDLCTELVAVQTGNINTCARATQGSDYRNGCYTQFAVNGKNYSLCAFAYPEVARDQCYFDFAKNTGIFESCASIVNTLNLQGCYIVSAKANNNPLACGGVWDGKQRGDCYGGVILSGNKINVAYCANIGDAIWKDKCYSKMAPLYDDKSLCQQIIGNDEKKACLANFKS
;
A
#
# COMPACT_ATOMS: atom_id res chain seq x y z
N MET A 1 -31.07 -4.93 -18.91
CA MET A 1 -32.25 -4.18 -18.47
C MET A 1 -31.83 -3.16 -17.42
N LYS A 2 -32.06 -1.88 -17.72
CA LYS A 2 -32.12 -0.68 -16.85
C LYS A 2 -31.28 -0.66 -15.56
N LYS A 3 -30.27 0.23 -15.53
CA LYS A 3 -29.98 1.19 -14.44
C LYS A 3 -28.80 2.08 -14.87
N ILE A 4 -29.12 3.20 -15.52
CA ILE A 4 -28.20 4.31 -15.78
C ILE A 4 -28.99 5.60 -15.52
N LEU A 5 -28.31 6.57 -14.91
CA LEU A 5 -28.68 7.98 -14.73
C LEU A 5 -29.66 8.31 -13.59
N LEU A 6 -29.10 8.72 -12.45
CA LEU A 6 -29.65 9.79 -11.61
C LEU A 6 -28.61 10.18 -10.56
N LEU A 7 -27.92 11.31 -10.76
CA LEU A 7 -27.68 12.30 -9.70
C LEU A 7 -27.02 13.54 -10.31
N ALA A 8 -27.83 14.58 -10.49
CA ALA A 8 -27.43 15.95 -10.71
C ALA A 8 -28.08 16.80 -9.62
N MET A 9 -27.44 17.91 -9.27
CA MET A 9 -27.76 18.88 -8.20
C MET A 9 -27.31 18.44 -6.80
N VAL A 10 -26.35 19.17 -6.21
CA VAL A 10 -26.58 20.37 -5.39
C VAL A 10 -25.22 21.06 -5.21
N PHE A 11 -25.02 22.17 -5.90
CA PHE A 11 -23.94 23.13 -5.65
C PHE A 11 -24.63 24.45 -5.32
N GLY A 12 -24.40 24.97 -4.13
CA GLY A 12 -24.87 26.31 -3.77
C GLY A 12 -25.28 26.41 -2.32
N LEU A 13 -24.34 26.77 -1.46
CA LEU A 13 -24.51 27.63 -0.28
C LEU A 13 -23.20 27.56 0.52
N PHE A 14 -22.54 28.71 0.71
CA PHE A 14 -21.81 29.14 1.91
C PHE A 14 -20.84 30.29 1.57
N PHE A 15 -21.38 31.50 1.51
CA PHE A 15 -20.62 32.74 1.72
C PHE A 15 -21.45 33.60 2.66
N ALA A 16 -20.99 33.69 3.92
CA ALA A 16 -21.17 34.83 4.83
C ALA A 16 -20.86 34.38 6.27
N PHE A 17 -19.63 34.60 6.73
CA PHE A 17 -19.43 34.93 8.14
C PHE A 17 -18.54 36.16 8.21
N GLY A 18 -19.19 37.24 8.63
CA GLY A 18 -18.62 38.55 8.83
C GLY A 18 -17.87 38.67 10.15
N CYS A 19 -17.23 39.83 10.25
CA CYS A 19 -16.32 40.31 11.28
C CYS A 19 -16.84 40.15 12.71
N LEU A 20 -16.00 39.65 13.62
CA LEU A 20 -16.13 39.92 15.06
C LEU A 20 -15.22 41.10 15.43
N GLN A 21 -15.83 42.14 15.97
CA GLN A 21 -15.21 43.35 16.48
C GLN A 21 -14.60 43.14 17.88
N ASN A 22 -13.38 43.66 18.02
CA ASN A 22 -12.79 44.37 19.16
C ASN A 22 -13.34 44.11 20.57
N ALA A 23 -12.52 43.47 21.40
CA ALA A 23 -12.57 43.59 22.85
C ALA A 23 -11.91 44.91 23.30
N GLN A 24 -12.66 45.71 24.04
CA GLN A 24 -12.18 46.89 24.76
C GLN A 24 -11.39 46.43 26.00
N ALA A 25 -10.12 46.81 26.10
CA ALA A 25 -9.34 46.71 27.32
C ALA A 25 -9.53 47.97 28.18
N ALA A 26 -9.69 47.75 29.48
CA ALA A 26 -9.82 48.76 30.51
C ALA A 26 -8.49 49.53 30.74
N PRO A 27 -8.53 50.76 31.28
CA PRO A 27 -7.33 51.49 31.66
C PRO A 27 -6.80 50.98 33.00
N GLU A 28 -5.62 50.35 33.00
CA GLU A 28 -4.90 49.99 34.22
C GLU A 28 -4.15 51.19 34.82
N GLU A 29 -4.31 51.33 36.13
CA GLU A 29 -3.71 52.32 37.01
C GLU A 29 -2.18 52.31 36.99
N THR A 30 -1.61 53.48 36.74
CA THR A 30 -0.18 53.74 36.83
C THR A 30 0.21 53.94 38.31
N THR A 31 0.76 52.90 38.95
CA THR A 31 1.45 53.03 40.23
C THR A 31 2.95 53.25 39.99
N ALA A 32 3.45 54.39 40.45
CA ALA A 32 4.84 54.80 40.31
C ALA A 32 5.77 53.93 41.17
N ALA A 33 6.74 53.28 40.53
CA ALA A 33 7.79 52.52 41.19
C ALA A 33 8.95 53.43 41.64
N PRO A 34 9.68 53.06 42.71
CA PRO A 34 10.77 53.86 43.28
C PRO A 34 11.98 53.92 42.34
N GLN A 35 12.55 55.12 42.20
CA GLN A 35 13.74 55.37 41.39
C GLN A 35 14.99 54.80 42.09
N THR A 36 15.53 53.72 41.50
CA THR A 36 16.85 53.17 41.84
C THR A 36 17.95 54.10 41.27
N PRO A 37 19.09 54.29 41.96
CA PRO A 37 20.14 55.21 41.52
C PRO A 37 20.69 54.84 40.13
N ALA A 38 20.73 55.82 39.23
CA ALA A 38 21.23 55.69 37.88
C ALA A 38 22.74 55.40 37.87
N VAL A 39 23.11 54.13 37.82
CA VAL A 39 24.44 53.69 37.39
C VAL A 39 24.54 54.02 35.90
N GLN A 40 25.49 54.87 35.52
CA GLN A 40 25.72 55.19 34.11
C GLN A 40 26.17 53.93 33.36
N VAL A 41 25.23 53.29 32.68
CA VAL A 41 25.46 52.15 31.81
C VAL A 41 26.32 52.66 30.65
N GLN A 42 27.62 52.40 30.72
CA GLN A 42 28.50 52.57 29.56
C GLN A 42 27.88 51.84 28.38
N LYS A 43 27.84 52.50 27.22
CA LYS A 43 27.16 52.00 26.03
C LYS A 43 27.73 50.61 25.71
N PRO A 44 26.94 49.52 25.81
CA PRO A 44 27.46 48.14 25.84
C PRO A 44 28.39 47.76 24.66
N ILE A 45 28.27 48.48 23.56
CA ILE A 45 29.07 48.32 22.34
C ILE A 45 30.55 48.62 22.56
N GLU A 46 30.88 49.63 23.38
CA GLU A 46 32.27 50.07 23.58
C GLU A 46 33.06 49.07 24.43
N LEU A 47 32.37 48.29 25.28
CA LEU A 47 32.98 47.29 26.15
C LEU A 47 33.67 46.19 25.35
N CYS A 48 33.00 45.67 24.31
CA CYS A 48 33.56 44.59 23.49
C CYS A 48 34.47 45.09 22.37
N ALA A 49 34.42 46.37 22.00
CA ALA A 49 35.27 46.93 20.94
C ALA A 49 36.77 46.86 21.29
N ASN A 50 37.10 46.93 22.58
CA ASN A 50 38.48 46.96 23.09
C ASN A 50 39.08 45.58 23.35
N ALA A 51 38.32 44.48 23.20
CA ALA A 51 38.85 43.15 23.38
C ALA A 51 39.87 42.80 22.27
N VAL A 52 41.06 42.36 22.66
CA VAL A 52 42.15 42.02 21.72
C VAL A 52 41.92 40.61 21.17
N GLY A 53 41.88 40.49 19.84
CA GLY A 53 41.61 39.24 19.14
C GLY A 53 40.14 39.06 18.75
N VAL A 54 39.89 38.31 17.67
CA VAL A 54 38.54 38.07 17.15
C VAL A 54 37.74 37.19 18.10
N GLN A 55 38.37 36.14 18.65
CA GLN A 55 37.71 35.21 19.55
C GLN A 55 37.20 35.88 20.83
N ALA A 56 38.04 36.71 21.48
CA ALA A 56 37.67 37.44 22.69
C ALA A 56 36.55 38.46 22.45
N ARG A 57 36.51 39.08 21.26
CA ARG A 57 35.43 39.96 20.85
C ARG A 57 34.12 39.21 20.66
N ASP A 58 34.16 38.09 19.96
CA ASP A 58 33.01 37.21 19.73
C ASP A 58 32.41 36.72 21.06
N ASP A 59 33.27 36.26 21.99
CA ASP A 59 32.84 35.80 23.32
C ASP A 59 32.22 36.92 24.15
N CYS A 60 32.79 38.13 24.07
CA CYS A 60 32.25 39.31 24.73
C CYS A 60 30.85 39.67 24.21
N PHE A 61 30.67 39.75 22.88
CA PHE A 61 29.36 40.07 22.29
C PHE A 61 28.32 38.99 22.57
N MET A 62 28.70 37.72 22.57
CA MET A 62 27.81 36.62 22.95
C MET A 62 27.37 36.75 24.42
N ALA A 63 28.31 37.01 25.34
CA ALA A 63 27.97 37.20 26.75
C ALA A 63 27.02 38.39 26.97
N LEU A 64 27.26 39.51 26.29
CA LEU A 64 26.36 40.67 26.34
C LEU A 64 24.99 40.38 25.74
N ALA A 65 24.93 39.64 24.62
CA ALA A 65 23.68 39.26 23.98
C ALA A 65 22.81 38.42 24.93
N LEU A 66 23.40 37.42 25.58
CA LEU A 66 22.72 36.53 26.52
C LEU A 66 22.31 37.25 27.81
N ALA A 67 23.20 38.07 28.37
CA ALA A 67 22.91 38.82 29.59
C ALA A 67 21.79 39.86 29.38
N GLY A 68 21.81 40.54 28.23
CA GLY A 68 20.82 41.57 27.87
C GLY A 68 19.60 41.05 27.14
N LYS A 69 19.51 39.73 26.88
CA LYS A 69 18.52 39.11 25.99
C LYS A 69 18.34 39.88 24.67
N ASN A 70 19.44 40.34 24.06
CA ASN A 70 19.42 41.19 22.87
C ASN A 70 20.09 40.50 21.67
N ALA A 71 19.28 39.90 20.80
CA ALA A 71 19.75 39.18 19.61
C ALA A 71 20.52 40.05 18.61
N SER A 72 20.29 41.37 18.58
CA SER A 72 21.06 42.27 17.70
C SER A 72 22.54 42.35 18.07
N MET A 73 22.92 41.92 19.28
CA MET A 73 24.32 41.80 19.69
C MET A 73 24.98 40.55 19.09
N CYS A 74 24.24 39.47 18.87
CA CYS A 74 24.77 38.28 18.21
C CYS A 74 25.20 38.57 16.76
N SER A 75 24.53 39.49 16.05
CA SER A 75 24.94 39.86 14.68
C SER A 75 26.22 40.72 14.61
N ARG A 76 26.85 41.02 15.75
CA ARG A 76 28.16 41.70 15.83
C ARG A 76 29.33 40.74 16.00
N ILE A 77 29.04 39.46 16.22
CA ILE A 77 30.02 38.38 16.29
C ILE A 77 30.56 38.12 14.88
N TYR A 78 31.88 37.90 14.75
CA TYR A 78 32.55 37.70 13.46
C TYR A 78 32.47 36.26 12.99
N SER A 79 32.67 35.28 13.88
CA SER A 79 32.57 33.86 13.51
C SER A 79 31.13 33.44 13.25
N ALA A 80 30.86 32.92 12.05
CA ALA A 80 29.51 32.46 11.67
C ALA A 80 28.95 31.39 12.61
N GLN A 81 29.78 30.44 13.05
CA GLN A 81 29.36 29.42 14.02
C GLN A 81 28.95 30.05 15.36
N LYS A 82 29.73 31.01 15.87
CA LYS A 82 29.41 31.67 17.13
C LYS A 82 28.19 32.60 17.03
N VAL A 83 27.95 33.21 15.86
CA VAL A 83 26.72 33.95 15.59
C VAL A 83 25.53 33.01 15.77
N ASP A 84 25.58 31.84 15.13
CA ASP A 84 24.48 30.87 15.17
C ASP A 84 24.30 30.28 16.57
N ASP A 85 25.39 29.91 17.25
CA ASP A 85 25.37 29.46 18.66
C ASP A 85 24.72 30.51 19.59
N CYS A 86 25.04 31.79 19.38
CA CYS A 86 24.47 32.90 20.13
C CYS A 86 22.97 33.05 19.85
N MET A 87 22.56 33.01 18.58
CA MET A 87 21.16 33.14 18.16
C MET A 87 20.31 31.93 18.57
N MET A 88 20.86 30.71 18.55
CA MET A 88 20.18 29.49 18.99
C MET A 88 19.86 29.50 20.48
N LYS A 89 20.74 30.07 21.31
CA LYS A 89 20.49 30.27 22.76
C LYS A 89 19.42 31.33 23.04
N MET A 90 19.02 32.08 22.01
CA MET A 90 18.00 33.14 22.03
C MET A 90 16.70 32.70 21.33
N ALA A 91 16.54 31.40 21.03
CA ALA A 91 15.28 30.87 20.51
C ALA A 91 14.24 30.73 21.65
N PRO A 92 12.94 31.02 21.40
CA PRO A 92 12.30 31.21 20.10
C PRO A 92 12.25 32.65 19.57
N GLU A 93 12.76 33.65 20.30
CA GLU A 93 12.57 35.06 19.96
C GLU A 93 13.27 35.47 18.64
N VAL A 94 14.27 34.70 18.20
CA VAL A 94 15.00 34.94 16.96
C VAL A 94 14.48 34.07 15.82
N PRO A 95 14.11 34.64 14.65
CA PRO A 95 13.75 33.87 13.46
C PRO A 95 14.92 33.01 12.96
N CYS A 96 14.69 31.72 12.69
CA CYS A 96 15.72 30.81 12.15
C CYS A 96 16.35 31.30 10.83
N SER A 97 15.67 32.16 10.07
CA SER A 97 16.21 32.79 8.86
C SER A 97 17.38 33.75 9.12
N LYS A 98 17.67 34.09 10.38
CA LYS A 98 18.84 34.89 10.79
C LYS A 98 20.10 34.05 11.03
N LEU A 99 19.99 32.73 11.05
CA LEU A 99 21.13 31.81 11.17
C LEU A 99 21.87 31.71 9.82
N LEU A 100 23.19 31.68 9.89
CA LEU A 100 24.09 31.74 8.74
C LEU A 100 24.35 30.34 8.15
N LEU A 101 24.53 29.34 9.00
CA LEU A 101 24.79 27.96 8.62
C LEU A 101 23.47 27.22 8.37
N SER A 102 23.41 26.49 7.25
CA SER A 102 22.22 25.73 6.88
C SER A 102 21.87 24.64 7.89
N ALA A 103 22.88 23.98 8.47
CA ALA A 103 22.68 22.94 9.49
C ALA A 103 22.02 23.49 10.76
N ASP A 104 22.45 24.66 11.24
CA ASP A 104 21.88 25.31 12.43
C ASP A 104 20.48 25.86 12.14
N ARG A 105 20.24 26.40 10.94
CA ARG A 105 18.90 26.80 10.50
C ARG A 105 17.92 25.63 10.42
N ASP A 106 18.36 24.51 9.85
CA ASP A 106 17.58 23.28 9.78
C ASP A 106 17.26 22.74 11.19
N SER A 107 18.26 22.74 12.09
CA SER A 107 18.11 22.37 13.51
C SER A 107 17.12 23.29 14.24
N CYS A 108 17.19 24.59 13.99
CA CYS A 108 16.27 25.58 14.54
C CYS A 108 14.82 25.31 14.10
N HIS A 109 14.58 25.12 12.80
CA HIS A 109 13.25 24.79 12.28
C HIS A 109 12.72 23.45 12.82
N TYR A 110 13.59 22.44 12.92
CA TYR A 110 13.25 21.15 13.52
C TYR A 110 12.87 21.28 15.01
N GLY A 111 13.60 22.08 15.78
CA GLY A 111 13.29 22.38 17.18
C GLY A 111 11.96 23.11 17.37
N ILE A 112 11.66 24.09 16.50
CA ILE A 112 10.35 24.78 16.47
C ILE A 112 9.24 23.78 16.14
N ALA A 113 9.44 22.93 15.11
CA ALA A 113 8.49 21.91 14.71
C ALA A 113 8.12 20.98 15.87
N LYS A 114 9.14 20.52 16.63
CA LYS A 114 8.96 19.68 17.82
C LYS A 114 8.25 20.38 18.95
N ARG A 115 8.65 21.60 19.29
CA ARG A 115 8.04 22.38 20.37
C ARG A 115 6.56 22.65 20.09
N ASP A 116 6.25 23.03 18.85
CA ASP A 116 4.90 23.43 18.46
C ASP A 116 4.04 22.24 17.98
N ASN A 117 4.61 21.03 17.96
CA ASN A 117 4.01 19.80 17.42
C ASN A 117 3.38 20.01 16.03
N SER A 118 4.13 20.67 15.13
CA SER A 118 3.65 21.10 13.82
C SER A 118 4.62 20.69 12.72
N VAL A 119 4.10 20.16 11.62
CA VAL A 119 4.89 19.78 10.43
C VAL A 119 5.25 20.98 9.54
N LEU A 120 4.62 22.14 9.73
CA LEU A 120 4.84 23.31 8.87
C LEU A 120 6.30 23.80 8.88
N PRO A 121 7.00 23.90 10.03
CA PRO A 121 8.40 24.31 10.03
C PRO A 121 9.32 23.27 9.36
N CYS A 122 8.93 22.00 9.28
CA CYS A 122 9.70 20.98 8.56
C CYS A 122 9.84 21.30 7.06
N ALA A 123 8.87 22.01 6.46
CA ALA A 123 8.94 22.43 5.06
C ALA A 123 10.04 23.48 4.80
N LEU A 124 10.54 24.15 5.85
CA LEU A 124 11.59 25.16 5.77
C LEU A 124 13.00 24.58 5.97
N ILE A 125 13.11 23.28 6.26
CA ILE A 125 14.37 22.56 6.41
C ILE A 125 14.97 22.29 5.02
N SER A 126 16.21 22.72 4.80
CA SER A 126 16.91 22.63 3.52
C SER A 126 17.53 21.26 3.25
N SER A 127 17.98 20.55 4.29
CA SER A 127 18.45 19.17 4.19
C SER A 127 17.29 18.20 4.01
N ALA A 128 17.25 17.50 2.88
CA ALA A 128 16.21 16.50 2.58
C ALA A 128 16.12 15.39 3.65
N GLN A 129 17.25 14.95 4.19
CA GLN A 129 17.28 13.91 5.23
C GLN A 129 16.67 14.41 6.55
N VAL A 130 17.04 15.61 7.00
CA VAL A 130 16.50 16.20 8.24
C VAL A 130 15.03 16.55 8.07
N GLN A 131 14.63 17.05 6.90
CA GLN A 131 13.24 17.31 6.57
C GLN A 131 12.39 16.04 6.63
N GLN A 132 12.83 14.96 5.98
CA GLN A 132 12.13 13.68 6.02
C GLN A 132 12.01 13.14 7.45
N GLN A 133 13.06 13.27 8.26
CA GLN A 133 13.02 12.89 9.66
C GLN A 133 12.03 13.75 10.47
N CYS A 134 12.04 15.07 10.26
CA CYS A 134 11.12 16.02 10.90
C CYS A 134 9.66 15.66 10.61
N VAL A 135 9.34 15.50 9.32
CA VAL A 135 8.00 15.12 8.86
C VAL A 135 7.63 13.77 9.45
N LYS A 136 8.52 12.77 9.42
CA LYS A 136 8.25 11.43 9.96
C LYS A 136 7.92 11.44 11.45
N GLU A 137 8.66 12.21 12.25
CA GLU A 137 8.45 12.26 13.70
C GLU A 137 7.20 13.05 14.12
N LEU A 138 6.82 14.06 13.33
CA LEU A 138 5.75 15.00 13.70
C LEU A 138 4.46 14.78 12.93
N THR A 139 4.49 14.03 11.84
CA THR A 139 3.27 13.59 11.16
C THR A 139 2.59 12.59 12.08
N PRO A 140 1.38 12.90 12.60
CA PRO A 140 0.63 11.92 13.37
C PRO A 140 0.52 10.64 12.54
N PRO A 141 0.70 9.47 13.17
CA PRO A 141 0.46 8.21 12.50
C PRO A 141 -0.89 8.27 11.78
N CYS A 142 -0.94 7.74 10.56
CA CYS A 142 -2.14 7.70 9.72
C CYS A 142 -2.57 9.02 9.06
N LEU A 143 -1.79 10.12 9.17
CA LEU A 143 -2.12 11.36 8.45
C LEU A 143 -2.04 11.21 6.93
N ALA A 144 -1.18 10.30 6.45
CA ALA A 144 -1.03 10.03 5.02
C ALA A 144 -2.28 9.38 4.40
N GLU A 145 -3.15 8.78 5.22
CA GLU A 145 -4.36 8.12 4.75
C GLU A 145 -5.42 9.18 4.39
N THR A 146 -5.76 9.23 3.10
CA THR A 146 -6.73 10.19 2.56
C THR A 146 -8.18 9.73 2.76
N GLY A 147 -8.40 8.42 2.90
CA GLY A 147 -9.72 7.83 3.14
C GLY A 147 -10.06 7.73 4.62
N LEU A 148 -11.31 8.06 5.00
CA LEU A 148 -11.78 7.93 6.38
C LEU A 148 -11.65 6.50 6.92
N ALA A 149 -11.95 5.49 6.10
CA ALA A 149 -11.83 4.09 6.47
C ALA A 149 -10.36 3.68 6.72
N ALA A 150 -9.46 3.97 5.77
CA ALA A 150 -8.03 3.68 5.90
C ALA A 150 -7.39 4.41 7.08
N LYS A 151 -7.79 5.67 7.32
CA LYS A 151 -7.35 6.44 8.49
C LYS A 151 -7.84 5.82 9.80
N GLY A 152 -9.10 5.41 9.86
CA GLY A 152 -9.69 4.73 11.03
C GLY A 152 -8.98 3.41 11.33
N GLU A 153 -8.73 2.61 10.30
CA GLU A 153 -7.97 1.36 10.40
C GLU A 153 -6.56 1.58 10.92
N CYS A 154 -5.79 2.47 10.28
CA CYS A 154 -4.45 2.76 10.73
C CYS A 154 -4.43 3.25 12.19
N LEU A 155 -5.36 4.14 12.59
CA LEU A 155 -5.45 4.61 13.98
C LEU A 155 -5.79 3.48 14.94
N ALA A 156 -6.66 2.55 14.54
CA ALA A 156 -6.99 1.39 15.34
C ALA A 156 -5.74 0.54 15.62
N TYR A 157 -4.93 0.26 14.61
CA TYR A 157 -3.68 -0.51 14.78
C TYR A 157 -2.62 0.21 15.60
N GLU A 158 -2.42 1.51 15.36
CA GLU A 158 -1.45 2.34 16.07
C GLU A 158 -1.79 2.48 17.55
N LYS A 159 -3.07 2.68 17.87
CA LYS A 159 -3.54 2.84 19.25
C LYS A 159 -3.94 1.54 19.91
N ASN A 160 -3.91 0.43 19.16
CA ASN A 160 -4.41 -0.87 19.58
C ASN A 160 -5.84 -0.80 20.15
N ASP A 161 -6.71 -0.04 19.48
CA ASP A 161 -8.10 0.21 19.89
C ASP A 161 -9.03 0.17 18.67
N PHE A 162 -9.91 -0.83 18.61
CA PHE A 162 -10.86 -1.00 17.51
C PHE A 162 -11.96 0.08 17.47
N SER A 163 -12.08 0.93 18.50
CA SER A 163 -13.06 2.02 18.51
C SER A 163 -12.83 3.05 17.40
N TYR A 164 -11.59 3.13 16.86
CA TYR A 164 -11.25 3.95 15.71
C TYR A 164 -11.73 3.37 14.37
N CYS A 165 -12.13 2.09 14.31
CA CYS A 165 -12.68 1.49 13.11
C CYS A 165 -14.05 2.09 12.77
N THR A 166 -14.16 2.64 11.56
CA THR A 166 -15.39 3.26 11.05
C THR A 166 -16.35 2.27 10.39
N ASP A 167 -15.87 1.08 10.01
CA ASP A 167 -16.66 0.04 9.36
C ASP A 167 -16.31 -1.36 9.89
N ASP A 168 -17.10 -2.34 9.46
CA ASP A 168 -17.00 -3.73 9.88
C ASP A 168 -15.81 -4.47 9.28
N ALA A 169 -15.31 -4.04 8.11
CA ALA A 169 -14.12 -4.64 7.51
C ALA A 169 -12.88 -4.34 8.37
N CYS A 170 -12.75 -3.11 8.86
CA CYS A 170 -11.71 -2.72 9.81
C CYS A 170 -11.80 -3.53 11.11
N ARG A 171 -13.01 -3.65 11.70
CA ARG A 171 -13.22 -4.41 12.95
C ARG A 171 -12.92 -5.89 12.78
N TYR A 172 -13.26 -6.46 11.63
CA TYR A 172 -12.94 -7.85 11.28
C TYR A 172 -11.44 -8.05 11.22
N SER A 173 -10.71 -7.29 10.39
CA SER A 173 -9.25 -7.40 10.27
C SER A 173 -8.55 -7.20 11.60
N PHE A 174 -8.91 -6.14 12.35
CA PHE A 174 -8.36 -5.86 13.66
C PHE A 174 -8.63 -6.99 14.66
N GLY A 175 -9.86 -7.52 14.68
CA GLY A 175 -10.27 -8.62 15.55
C GLY A 175 -9.42 -9.86 15.33
N ILE A 176 -9.20 -10.24 14.07
CA ILE A 176 -8.34 -11.37 13.69
C ILE A 176 -6.88 -11.12 14.07
N ASP A 177 -6.31 -10.00 13.63
CA ASP A 177 -4.86 -9.74 13.76
C ASP A 177 -4.42 -9.50 15.20
N LYS A 178 -5.31 -8.92 16.03
CA LYS A 178 -5.05 -8.64 17.45
C LYS A 178 -5.65 -9.67 18.40
N GLY A 179 -6.39 -10.65 17.89
CA GLY A 179 -7.15 -11.60 18.74
C GLY A 179 -8.22 -10.90 19.61
N SER A 180 -8.80 -9.79 19.13
CA SER A 180 -9.73 -8.98 19.91
C SER A 180 -11.18 -9.46 19.72
N TYR A 181 -11.66 -10.28 20.66
CA TYR A 181 -13.06 -10.74 20.64
C TYR A 181 -14.07 -9.59 20.72
N ASN A 182 -13.77 -8.53 21.47
CA ASN A 182 -14.63 -7.34 21.56
C ASN A 182 -14.76 -6.60 20.22
N ALA A 183 -13.71 -6.58 19.41
CA ALA A 183 -13.79 -6.02 18.05
C ALA A 183 -14.76 -6.85 17.20
N CYS A 184 -14.68 -8.19 17.29
CA CYS A 184 -15.62 -9.08 16.60
C CYS A 184 -17.08 -8.85 17.03
N LEU A 185 -17.34 -8.67 18.34
CA LEU A 185 -18.68 -8.40 18.86
C LEU A 185 -19.29 -7.09 18.33
N ALA A 186 -18.46 -6.11 17.99
CA ALA A 186 -18.85 -4.80 17.47
C ALA A 186 -19.15 -4.79 15.96
N ILE A 187 -18.91 -5.90 15.26
CA ILE A 187 -19.29 -6.09 13.85
C ILE A 187 -20.82 -6.23 13.76
N ALA A 188 -21.45 -5.66 12.74
CA ALA A 188 -22.87 -5.86 12.51
C ALA A 188 -23.20 -7.35 12.33
N GLU A 189 -24.42 -7.74 12.67
CA GLU A 189 -24.83 -9.15 12.63
C GLU A 189 -24.76 -9.71 11.19
N GLY A 190 -24.02 -10.80 11.01
CA GLY A 190 -23.82 -11.45 9.72
C GLY A 190 -22.67 -12.45 9.76
N ALA A 191 -22.33 -13.04 8.60
CA ALA A 191 -21.29 -14.07 8.49
C ALA A 191 -19.92 -13.60 9.01
N GLN A 192 -19.53 -12.35 8.72
CA GLN A 192 -18.24 -11.79 9.13
C GLN A 192 -18.09 -11.72 10.66
N LYS A 193 -19.15 -11.35 11.38
CA LYS A 193 -19.15 -11.34 12.85
C LYS A 193 -18.82 -12.73 13.40
N TYR A 194 -19.60 -13.74 13.01
CA TYR A 194 -19.40 -15.11 13.49
C TYR A 194 -18.05 -15.69 13.04
N ALA A 195 -17.57 -15.33 11.85
CA ALA A 195 -16.24 -15.76 11.38
C ALA A 195 -15.11 -15.15 12.22
N CYS A 196 -15.20 -13.85 12.55
CA CYS A 196 -14.23 -13.18 13.43
C CYS A 196 -14.20 -13.87 14.80
N GLU A 197 -15.37 -14.07 15.41
CA GLU A 197 -15.50 -14.77 16.70
C GLU A 197 -14.93 -16.20 16.63
N ALA A 198 -15.26 -16.96 15.58
CA ALA A 198 -14.79 -18.32 15.36
C ALA A 198 -13.27 -18.44 15.23
N VAL A 199 -12.63 -17.52 14.50
CA VAL A 199 -11.17 -17.52 14.35
C VAL A 199 -10.48 -17.11 15.66
N VAL A 200 -10.92 -16.02 16.29
CA VAL A 200 -10.32 -15.53 17.55
C VAL A 200 -10.44 -16.56 18.67
N MET A 201 -11.56 -17.29 18.72
CA MET A 201 -11.79 -18.35 19.70
C MET A 201 -11.26 -19.73 19.27
N ASN A 202 -10.69 -19.85 18.06
CA ASN A 202 -10.29 -21.11 17.45
C ASN A 202 -11.38 -22.20 17.52
N ASN A 203 -12.63 -21.81 17.27
CA ASN A 203 -13.80 -22.68 17.32
C ASN A 203 -14.72 -22.40 16.13
N SER A 204 -14.56 -23.18 15.06
CA SER A 204 -15.39 -23.03 13.87
C SER A 204 -16.88 -23.31 14.16
N GLY A 205 -17.21 -24.03 15.25
CA GLY A 205 -18.58 -24.27 15.72
C GLY A 205 -19.43 -23.02 15.88
N ILE A 206 -18.79 -21.87 16.14
CA ILE A 206 -19.47 -20.58 16.30
C ILE A 206 -20.25 -20.16 15.03
N CYS A 207 -19.83 -20.61 13.85
CA CYS A 207 -20.57 -20.35 12.61
C CYS A 207 -22.01 -20.88 12.62
N ASP A 208 -22.30 -21.91 13.41
CA ASP A 208 -23.64 -22.52 13.51
C ASP A 208 -24.65 -21.55 14.16
N ASN A 209 -24.17 -20.49 14.82
CA ASN A 209 -25.01 -19.45 15.42
C ASN A 209 -25.54 -18.42 14.41
N ALA A 210 -25.06 -18.43 13.15
CA ALA A 210 -25.58 -17.50 12.16
C ALA A 210 -27.04 -17.83 11.79
N LYS A 211 -27.87 -16.79 11.63
CA LYS A 211 -29.33 -16.91 11.49
C LYS A 211 -29.80 -17.64 10.22
N THR A 212 -29.02 -17.58 9.15
CA THR A 212 -29.40 -18.12 7.84
C THR A 212 -28.31 -19.05 7.33
N GLU A 213 -28.71 -20.11 6.64
CA GLU A 213 -27.80 -21.08 6.04
C GLU A 213 -26.73 -20.43 5.14
N PRO A 214 -27.04 -19.46 4.24
CA PRO A 214 -26.00 -18.73 3.51
C PRO A 214 -24.99 -17.99 4.38
N ALA A 215 -25.41 -17.47 5.54
CA ALA A 215 -24.50 -16.79 6.46
C ALA A 215 -23.63 -17.77 7.25
N GLN A 216 -24.16 -18.95 7.60
CA GLN A 216 -23.40 -20.04 8.23
C GLN A 216 -22.31 -20.57 7.29
N ASP A 217 -22.66 -20.78 6.02
CA ASP A 217 -21.76 -21.26 4.98
C ASP A 217 -20.65 -20.26 4.66
N LEU A 218 -20.99 -18.98 4.48
CA LEU A 218 -19.99 -17.92 4.29
C LEU A 218 -19.08 -17.78 5.51
N CYS A 219 -19.62 -17.88 6.73
CA CYS A 219 -18.79 -17.89 7.94
C CYS A 219 -17.79 -19.04 7.91
N THR A 220 -18.27 -20.23 7.56
CA THR A 220 -17.46 -21.45 7.50
C THR A 220 -16.33 -21.33 6.49
N GLU A 221 -16.60 -20.79 5.29
CA GLU A 221 -15.59 -20.50 4.27
C GLU A 221 -14.52 -19.53 4.79
N LEU A 222 -14.94 -18.39 5.38
CA LEU A 222 -14.03 -17.39 5.93
C LEU A 222 -13.12 -17.98 7.02
N VAL A 223 -13.68 -18.77 7.94
CA VAL A 223 -12.92 -19.43 9.01
C VAL A 223 -11.94 -20.45 8.43
N ALA A 224 -12.37 -21.26 7.45
CA ALA A 224 -11.51 -22.24 6.81
C ALA A 224 -10.29 -21.55 6.19
N VAL A 225 -10.50 -20.51 5.38
CA VAL A 225 -9.44 -19.75 4.71
C VAL A 225 -8.50 -19.09 5.72
N GLN A 226 -9.04 -18.40 6.72
CA GLN A 226 -8.24 -17.66 7.71
C GLN A 226 -7.38 -18.58 8.57
N THR A 227 -7.89 -19.78 8.89
CA THR A 227 -7.17 -20.77 9.73
C THR A 227 -6.32 -21.75 8.92
N GLY A 228 -6.43 -21.74 7.58
CA GLY A 228 -5.82 -22.75 6.72
C GLY A 228 -6.37 -24.17 6.93
N ASN A 229 -7.52 -24.32 7.59
CA ASN A 229 -8.09 -25.63 7.90
C ASN A 229 -9.15 -26.03 6.86
N ILE A 230 -8.74 -26.80 5.87
CA ILE A 230 -9.62 -27.29 4.80
C ILE A 230 -10.79 -28.13 5.30
N ASN A 231 -10.65 -28.85 6.41
CA ASN A 231 -11.74 -29.67 6.96
C ASN A 231 -12.93 -28.82 7.40
N THR A 232 -12.70 -27.54 7.70
CA THR A 232 -13.78 -26.59 7.99
C THR A 232 -14.69 -26.41 6.78
N CYS A 233 -14.20 -26.46 5.54
CA CYS A 233 -15.04 -26.36 4.33
C CYS A 233 -16.14 -27.43 4.29
N ALA A 234 -15.92 -28.61 4.87
CA ALA A 234 -16.90 -29.70 4.89
C ALA A 234 -18.13 -29.41 5.76
N ARG A 235 -18.07 -28.41 6.64
CA ARG A 235 -19.17 -28.02 7.53
C ARG A 235 -20.22 -27.15 6.83
N ALA A 236 -19.86 -26.51 5.72
CA ALA A 236 -20.83 -25.78 4.90
C ALA A 236 -21.77 -26.75 4.16
N THR A 237 -22.98 -26.29 3.84
CA THR A 237 -23.99 -27.08 3.13
C THR A 237 -23.43 -27.66 1.84
N GLN A 238 -23.67 -28.95 1.60
CA GLN A 238 -23.29 -29.59 0.35
C GLN A 238 -24.04 -28.97 -0.82
N GLY A 239 -23.31 -28.51 -1.84
CA GLY A 239 -23.94 -27.83 -2.98
C GLY A 239 -23.83 -26.32 -2.94
N SER A 240 -23.53 -25.71 -1.78
CA SER A 240 -23.50 -24.26 -1.68
C SER A 240 -22.29 -23.65 -2.38
N ASP A 241 -22.48 -22.45 -2.91
CA ASP A 241 -21.41 -21.71 -3.59
C ASP A 241 -20.22 -21.44 -2.66
N TYR A 242 -20.46 -21.18 -1.38
CA TYR A 242 -19.40 -20.95 -0.38
C TYR A 242 -18.57 -22.21 -0.10
N ARG A 243 -19.22 -23.39 0.00
CA ARG A 243 -18.49 -24.65 0.15
C ARG A 243 -17.60 -24.91 -1.07
N ASN A 244 -18.16 -24.73 -2.27
CA ASN A 244 -17.44 -24.95 -3.52
C ASN A 244 -16.29 -23.94 -3.70
N GLY A 245 -16.53 -22.68 -3.35
CA GLY A 245 -15.54 -21.61 -3.31
C GLY A 245 -14.39 -21.94 -2.36
N CYS A 246 -14.70 -22.39 -1.15
CA CYS A 246 -13.73 -22.84 -0.15
C CYS A 246 -12.77 -23.89 -0.71
N TYR A 247 -13.28 -25.00 -1.26
CA TYR A 247 -12.42 -26.03 -1.87
C TYR A 247 -11.63 -25.52 -3.08
N THR A 248 -12.21 -24.65 -3.90
CA THR A 248 -11.53 -24.05 -5.05
C THR A 248 -10.34 -23.19 -4.62
N GLN A 249 -10.52 -22.36 -3.58
CA GLN A 249 -9.45 -21.53 -3.04
C GLN A 249 -8.31 -22.37 -2.47
N PHE A 250 -8.62 -23.40 -1.69
CA PHE A 250 -7.61 -24.34 -1.19
C PHE A 250 -6.91 -25.12 -2.31
N ALA A 251 -7.65 -25.53 -3.34
CA ALA A 251 -7.08 -26.19 -4.51
C ALA A 251 -6.06 -25.27 -5.20
N VAL A 252 -6.43 -24.04 -5.52
CA VAL A 252 -5.56 -23.05 -6.21
C VAL A 252 -4.35 -22.70 -5.35
N ASN A 253 -4.56 -22.30 -4.09
CA ASN A 253 -3.49 -21.85 -3.21
C ASN A 253 -2.52 -22.99 -2.86
N GLY A 254 -3.05 -24.19 -2.60
CA GLY A 254 -2.27 -25.39 -2.30
C GLY A 254 -1.71 -26.09 -3.54
N LYS A 255 -2.03 -25.62 -4.75
CA LYS A 255 -1.73 -26.30 -6.02
C LYS A 255 -2.14 -27.79 -6.02
N ASN A 256 -3.26 -28.10 -5.38
CA ASN A 256 -3.80 -29.45 -5.28
C ASN A 256 -5.22 -29.55 -5.86
N TYR A 257 -5.32 -29.89 -7.15
CA TYR A 257 -6.62 -30.03 -7.81
C TYR A 257 -7.44 -31.22 -7.30
N SER A 258 -6.86 -32.18 -6.56
CA SER A 258 -7.64 -33.30 -6.01
C SER A 258 -8.75 -32.81 -5.06
N LEU A 259 -8.60 -31.61 -4.50
CA LEU A 259 -9.59 -30.98 -3.64
C LEU A 259 -10.86 -30.57 -4.39
N CYS A 260 -10.78 -30.34 -5.70
CA CYS A 260 -11.96 -30.04 -6.51
C CYS A 260 -12.96 -31.19 -6.53
N ALA A 261 -12.55 -32.43 -6.25
CA ALA A 261 -13.46 -33.57 -6.15
C ALA A 261 -14.51 -33.43 -5.03
N PHE A 262 -14.30 -32.55 -4.04
CA PHE A 262 -15.24 -32.28 -2.95
C PHE A 262 -16.30 -31.20 -3.28
N ALA A 263 -16.14 -30.49 -4.40
CA ALA A 263 -17.14 -29.54 -4.89
C ALA A 263 -18.33 -30.28 -5.52
N TYR A 264 -19.53 -29.77 -5.29
CA TYR A 264 -20.80 -30.34 -5.74
C TYR A 264 -21.78 -29.20 -6.03
N PRO A 265 -22.66 -29.27 -7.05
CA PRO A 265 -22.82 -30.35 -8.02
C PRO A 265 -21.68 -30.42 -9.04
N GLU A 266 -21.78 -31.34 -10.01
CA GLU A 266 -20.80 -31.53 -11.10
C GLU A 266 -20.40 -30.22 -11.78
N VAL A 267 -21.34 -29.30 -12.00
CA VAL A 267 -21.04 -27.99 -12.61
C VAL A 267 -20.04 -27.19 -11.77
N ALA A 268 -20.20 -27.17 -10.44
CA ALA A 268 -19.27 -26.49 -9.54
C ALA A 268 -17.91 -27.21 -9.44
N ARG A 269 -17.93 -28.55 -9.48
CA ARG A 269 -16.72 -29.39 -9.54
C ARG A 269 -15.89 -29.08 -10.77
N ASP A 270 -16.53 -29.08 -11.94
CA ASP A 270 -15.90 -28.79 -13.22
C ASP A 270 -15.37 -27.34 -13.26
N GLN A 271 -16.12 -26.39 -12.68
CA GLN A 271 -15.67 -25.01 -12.52
C GLN A 271 -14.43 -24.90 -11.61
N CYS A 272 -14.35 -25.66 -10.52
CA CYS A 272 -13.16 -25.71 -9.68
C CYS A 272 -11.91 -26.17 -10.47
N TYR A 273 -12.02 -27.25 -11.24
CA TYR A 273 -10.90 -27.72 -12.08
C TYR A 273 -10.50 -26.70 -13.15
N PHE A 274 -11.49 -25.99 -13.72
CA PHE A 274 -11.27 -24.92 -14.68
C PHE A 274 -10.49 -23.75 -14.06
N ASP A 275 -10.95 -23.25 -12.91
CA ASP A 275 -10.31 -22.14 -12.21
C ASP A 275 -8.92 -22.53 -11.68
N PHE A 276 -8.75 -23.78 -11.24
CA PHE A 276 -7.45 -24.33 -10.90
C PHE A 276 -6.47 -24.27 -12.08
N ALA A 277 -6.84 -24.83 -13.24
CA ALA A 277 -5.98 -24.87 -14.41
C ALA A 277 -5.63 -23.46 -14.91
N LYS A 278 -6.60 -22.54 -14.86
CA LYS A 278 -6.43 -21.15 -15.27
C LYS A 278 -5.43 -20.41 -14.37
N ASN A 279 -5.58 -20.53 -13.05
CA ASN A 279 -4.78 -19.75 -12.09
C ASN A 279 -3.40 -20.35 -11.78
N THR A 280 -3.22 -21.66 -11.97
CA THR A 280 -1.95 -22.35 -11.62
C THR A 280 -1.09 -22.73 -12.83
N GLY A 281 -1.68 -22.79 -14.03
CA GLY A 281 -1.02 -23.28 -15.24
C GLY A 281 -0.89 -24.80 -15.36
N ILE A 282 -1.41 -25.55 -14.37
CA ILE A 282 -1.43 -27.02 -14.36
C ILE A 282 -2.69 -27.47 -15.10
N PHE A 283 -2.60 -27.58 -16.42
CA PHE A 283 -3.75 -27.87 -17.30
C PHE A 283 -4.19 -29.33 -17.27
N GLU A 284 -3.40 -30.23 -16.69
CA GLU A 284 -3.75 -31.63 -16.52
C GLU A 284 -5.02 -31.82 -15.68
N SER A 285 -5.34 -30.87 -14.80
CA SER A 285 -6.59 -30.88 -14.04
C SER A 285 -7.82 -30.76 -14.94
N CYS A 286 -7.70 -30.16 -16.14
CA CYS A 286 -8.80 -30.06 -17.09
C CYS A 286 -9.35 -31.45 -17.45
N ALA A 287 -8.51 -32.49 -17.50
CA ALA A 287 -8.94 -33.86 -17.80
C ALA A 287 -9.96 -34.45 -16.80
N SER A 288 -10.13 -33.81 -15.63
CA SER A 288 -11.12 -34.21 -14.62
C SER A 288 -12.49 -33.55 -14.82
N ILE A 289 -12.64 -32.66 -15.80
CA ILE A 289 -13.90 -32.01 -16.18
C ILE A 289 -14.74 -32.99 -16.99
N VAL A 290 -15.98 -33.23 -16.58
CA VAL A 290 -16.90 -34.16 -17.25
C VAL A 290 -17.63 -33.47 -18.41
N ASN A 291 -18.01 -32.20 -18.24
CA ASN A 291 -18.66 -31.46 -19.31
C ASN A 291 -17.69 -31.16 -20.46
N THR A 292 -17.90 -31.79 -21.62
CA THR A 292 -17.00 -31.68 -22.79
C THR A 292 -16.79 -30.24 -23.29
N LEU A 293 -17.79 -29.36 -23.17
CA LEU A 293 -17.64 -27.95 -23.56
C LEU A 293 -16.72 -27.21 -22.59
N ASN A 294 -16.90 -27.42 -21.28
CA ASN A 294 -16.03 -26.83 -20.26
C ASN A 294 -14.62 -27.40 -20.32
N LEU A 295 -14.46 -28.69 -20.69
CA LEU A 295 -13.18 -29.35 -20.87
C LEU A 295 -12.34 -28.66 -21.96
N GLN A 296 -12.91 -28.46 -23.16
CA GLN A 296 -12.23 -27.74 -24.23
C GLN A 296 -11.92 -26.29 -23.83
N GLY A 297 -12.90 -25.61 -23.21
CA GLY A 297 -12.73 -24.24 -22.71
C GLY A 297 -11.59 -24.12 -21.70
N CYS A 298 -11.44 -25.10 -20.80
CA CYS A 298 -10.40 -25.15 -19.78
C CYS A 298 -9.01 -25.13 -20.39
N TYR A 299 -8.76 -26.03 -21.35
CA TYR A 299 -7.46 -26.08 -22.05
C TYR A 299 -7.16 -24.76 -22.77
N ILE A 300 -8.13 -24.19 -23.49
CA ILE A 300 -7.92 -22.94 -24.24
C ILE A 300 -7.64 -21.76 -23.30
N VAL A 301 -8.42 -21.62 -22.24
CA VAL A 301 -8.27 -20.50 -21.28
C VAL A 301 -7.00 -20.65 -20.45
N SER A 302 -6.68 -21.86 -19.99
CA SER A 302 -5.43 -22.12 -19.27
C SER A 302 -4.20 -21.84 -20.14
N ALA A 303 -4.21 -22.28 -21.41
CA ALA A 303 -3.12 -22.03 -22.36
C ALA A 303 -2.85 -20.53 -22.54
N LYS A 304 -3.90 -19.73 -22.70
CA LYS A 304 -3.83 -18.28 -22.89
C LYS A 304 -3.41 -17.56 -21.61
N ALA A 305 -4.02 -17.90 -20.47
CA ALA A 305 -3.72 -17.26 -19.19
C ALA A 305 -2.25 -17.46 -18.77
N ASN A 306 -1.67 -18.62 -19.10
CA ASN A 306 -0.34 -19.01 -18.65
C ASN A 306 0.73 -19.00 -19.76
N ASN A 307 0.39 -18.49 -20.96
CA ASN A 307 1.26 -18.50 -22.15
C ASN A 307 1.90 -19.88 -22.41
N ASN A 308 1.13 -20.96 -22.19
CA ASN A 308 1.60 -22.34 -22.30
C ASN A 308 0.90 -23.05 -23.47
N PRO A 309 1.53 -23.16 -24.65
CA PRO A 309 0.89 -23.78 -25.81
C PRO A 309 0.65 -25.29 -25.63
N LEU A 310 1.29 -25.96 -24.67
CA LEU A 310 1.09 -27.40 -24.45
C LEU A 310 -0.34 -27.73 -24.03
N ALA A 311 -1.00 -26.83 -23.30
CA ALA A 311 -2.40 -26.98 -22.92
C ALA A 311 -3.33 -27.10 -24.15
N CYS A 312 -2.98 -26.48 -25.29
CA CYS A 312 -3.78 -26.61 -26.52
C CYS A 312 -3.81 -28.04 -27.07
N GLY A 313 -2.88 -28.92 -26.66
CA GLY A 313 -2.90 -30.34 -27.02
C GLY A 313 -4.14 -31.10 -26.52
N GLY A 314 -4.78 -30.63 -25.44
CA GLY A 314 -6.02 -31.19 -24.91
C GLY A 314 -7.29 -30.83 -25.70
N VAL A 315 -7.19 -29.92 -26.68
CA VAL A 315 -8.33 -29.52 -27.52
C VAL A 315 -8.51 -30.51 -28.66
N TRP A 316 -9.64 -31.23 -28.70
CA TRP A 316 -9.88 -32.28 -29.68
C TRP A 316 -10.38 -31.77 -31.04
N ASP A 317 -11.12 -30.66 -31.07
CA ASP A 317 -11.53 -30.03 -32.34
C ASP A 317 -10.33 -29.36 -33.02
N GLY A 318 -10.02 -29.79 -34.25
CA GLY A 318 -8.84 -29.32 -34.96
C GLY A 318 -8.82 -27.82 -35.23
N LYS A 319 -9.99 -27.21 -35.45
CA LYS A 319 -10.11 -25.77 -35.70
C LYS A 319 -9.87 -24.99 -34.42
N GLN A 320 -10.58 -25.31 -33.34
CA GLN A 320 -10.39 -24.68 -32.03
C GLN A 320 -8.99 -24.89 -31.48
N ARG A 321 -8.38 -26.04 -31.72
CA ARG A 321 -6.98 -26.30 -31.37
C ARG A 321 -6.04 -25.37 -32.11
N GLY A 322 -6.27 -25.15 -33.41
CA GLY A 322 -5.54 -24.15 -34.19
C GLY A 322 -5.73 -22.73 -33.63
N ASP A 323 -6.96 -22.35 -33.30
CA ASP A 323 -7.27 -21.04 -32.70
C ASP A 323 -6.61 -20.87 -31.32
N CYS A 324 -6.52 -21.95 -30.54
CA CYS A 324 -5.81 -21.98 -29.26
C CYS A 324 -4.33 -21.69 -29.46
N TYR A 325 -3.65 -22.48 -30.30
CA TYR A 325 -2.23 -22.29 -30.57
C TYR A 325 -1.94 -20.92 -31.16
N GLY A 326 -2.78 -20.43 -32.09
CA GLY A 326 -2.66 -19.09 -32.65
C GLY A 326 -2.75 -18.01 -31.58
N GLY A 327 -3.75 -18.12 -30.69
CA GLY A 327 -3.94 -17.17 -29.60
C GLY A 327 -2.83 -17.16 -28.55
N VAL A 328 -2.14 -18.29 -28.34
CA VAL A 328 -0.99 -18.36 -27.42
C VAL A 328 0.28 -17.94 -28.13
N ILE A 329 0.63 -18.59 -29.25
CA ILE A 329 1.91 -18.47 -29.95
C ILE A 329 2.06 -17.12 -30.64
N LEU A 330 1.05 -16.69 -31.40
CA LEU A 330 1.18 -15.52 -32.26
C LEU A 330 0.92 -14.22 -31.51
N SER A 331 0.01 -14.25 -30.53
CA SER A 331 -0.36 -13.09 -29.71
C SER A 331 0.46 -12.96 -28.42
N GLY A 332 1.13 -14.01 -27.96
CA GLY A 332 1.91 -14.01 -26.72
C GLY A 332 3.34 -13.50 -26.91
N ASN A 333 3.77 -12.58 -26.04
CA ASN A 333 5.14 -12.06 -26.01
C ASN A 333 6.04 -12.72 -24.95
N LYS A 334 5.51 -13.71 -24.19
CA LYS A 334 6.17 -14.28 -23.01
C LYS A 334 6.08 -15.81 -22.98
N ILE A 335 6.32 -16.45 -24.11
CA ILE A 335 6.30 -17.91 -24.19
C ILE A 335 7.69 -18.44 -23.83
N ASN A 336 7.72 -19.49 -23.00
CA ASN A 336 8.93 -20.24 -22.77
C ASN A 336 9.24 -21.11 -24.00
N VAL A 337 10.38 -20.87 -24.65
CA VAL A 337 10.79 -21.60 -25.87
C VAL A 337 10.87 -23.12 -25.65
N ALA A 338 11.11 -23.58 -24.43
CA ALA A 338 11.11 -25.01 -24.08
C ALA A 338 9.76 -25.69 -24.39
N TYR A 339 8.66 -24.93 -24.39
CA TYR A 339 7.34 -25.47 -24.77
C TYR A 339 7.27 -25.83 -26.26
N CYS A 340 7.97 -25.13 -27.15
CA CYS A 340 7.91 -25.41 -28.59
C CYS A 340 8.34 -26.85 -28.92
N ALA A 341 9.31 -27.41 -28.17
CA ALA A 341 9.80 -28.78 -28.37
C ALA A 341 8.70 -29.84 -28.19
N ASN A 342 7.76 -29.59 -27.27
CA ASN A 342 6.74 -30.54 -26.81
C ASN A 342 5.37 -30.34 -27.51
N ILE A 343 5.26 -29.41 -28.45
CA ILE A 343 4.06 -29.27 -29.27
C ILE A 343 3.95 -30.47 -30.21
N GLY A 344 2.88 -31.25 -30.08
CA GLY A 344 2.66 -32.44 -30.91
C GLY A 344 2.25 -32.14 -32.35
N ASP A 345 1.70 -30.94 -32.61
CA ASP A 345 1.34 -30.49 -33.96
C ASP A 345 2.54 -29.84 -34.67
N ALA A 346 3.04 -30.49 -35.73
CA ALA A 346 4.25 -30.05 -36.43
C ALA A 346 4.15 -28.62 -36.98
N ILE A 347 2.98 -28.21 -37.48
CA ILE A 347 2.79 -26.87 -38.05
C ILE A 347 2.90 -25.82 -36.95
N TRP A 348 2.27 -26.06 -35.79
CA TRP A 348 2.33 -25.13 -34.67
C TRP A 348 3.67 -25.14 -33.96
N LYS A 349 4.38 -26.27 -33.94
CA LYS A 349 5.77 -26.38 -33.46
C LYS A 349 6.70 -25.48 -34.28
N ASP A 350 6.62 -25.55 -35.61
CA ASP A 350 7.41 -24.73 -36.52
C ASP A 350 7.11 -23.23 -36.32
N LYS A 351 5.82 -22.86 -36.26
CA LYS A 351 5.39 -21.47 -35.97
C LYS A 351 5.87 -20.97 -34.60
N CYS A 352 5.91 -21.83 -33.59
CA CYS A 352 6.41 -21.51 -32.26
C CYS A 352 7.89 -21.08 -32.33
N TYR A 353 8.74 -21.91 -32.95
CA TYR A 353 10.16 -21.58 -33.11
C TYR A 353 10.38 -20.34 -33.99
N SER A 354 9.64 -20.23 -35.09
CA SER A 354 9.69 -19.08 -36.00
C SER A 354 9.41 -17.75 -35.28
N LYS A 355 8.41 -17.75 -34.39
CA LYS A 355 8.06 -16.57 -33.58
C LYS A 355 9.06 -16.30 -32.45
N MET A 356 9.58 -17.34 -31.80
CA MET A 356 10.51 -17.18 -30.67
C MET A 356 11.92 -16.77 -31.10
N ALA A 357 12.41 -17.26 -32.24
CA ALA A 357 13.76 -16.97 -32.73
C ALA A 357 14.12 -15.47 -32.69
N PRO A 358 13.36 -14.55 -33.32
CA PRO A 358 13.67 -13.13 -33.26
C PRO A 358 13.45 -12.49 -31.89
N LEU A 359 12.54 -13.02 -31.05
CA LEU A 359 12.29 -12.49 -29.70
C LEU A 359 13.45 -12.76 -28.74
N TYR A 360 14.17 -13.87 -28.93
CA TYR A 360 15.33 -14.26 -28.14
C TYR A 360 16.66 -13.94 -28.83
N ASP A 361 16.64 -13.35 -30.03
CA ASP A 361 17.80 -13.15 -30.91
C ASP A 361 18.63 -14.45 -31.10
N ASP A 362 17.93 -15.58 -31.21
CA ASP A 362 18.56 -16.91 -31.32
C ASP A 362 18.20 -17.58 -32.66
N LYS A 363 19.11 -17.40 -33.62
CA LYS A 363 19.03 -18.01 -34.95
C LYS A 363 19.03 -19.55 -34.92
N SER A 364 19.57 -20.17 -33.87
CA SER A 364 19.60 -21.64 -33.74
C SER A 364 18.20 -22.23 -33.58
N LEU A 365 17.25 -21.46 -33.06
CA LEU A 365 15.85 -21.87 -32.96
C LEU A 365 15.22 -22.11 -34.34
N CYS A 366 15.62 -21.37 -35.38
CA CYS A 366 15.17 -21.64 -36.75
C CYS A 366 15.63 -23.01 -37.26
N GLN A 367 16.69 -23.61 -36.68
CA GLN A 367 17.14 -24.95 -37.08
C GLN A 367 16.21 -26.06 -36.57
N GLN A 368 15.41 -25.78 -35.53
CA GLN A 368 14.42 -26.70 -34.98
C GLN A 368 13.14 -26.79 -35.83
N ILE A 369 13.00 -25.91 -36.83
CA ILE A 369 11.87 -25.90 -37.77
C ILE A 369 12.06 -26.99 -38.82
N ILE A 370 11.03 -27.82 -39.00
CA ILE A 370 11.04 -28.94 -39.95
C ILE A 370 10.63 -28.45 -41.34
N GLY A 371 9.60 -27.61 -41.45
CA GLY A 371 9.11 -27.06 -42.70
C GLY A 371 10.12 -26.12 -43.37
N ASN A 372 10.57 -26.47 -44.59
CA ASN A 372 11.59 -25.70 -45.30
C ASN A 372 11.20 -24.23 -45.54
N ASP A 373 9.94 -23.96 -45.90
CA ASP A 373 9.47 -22.60 -46.18
C ASP A 373 9.45 -21.74 -44.91
N GLU A 374 8.91 -22.26 -43.82
CA GLU A 374 8.87 -21.59 -42.51
C GLU A 374 10.30 -21.37 -41.97
N LYS A 375 11.19 -22.36 -42.15
CA LYS A 375 12.60 -22.27 -41.76
C LYS A 375 13.32 -21.16 -42.52
N LYS A 376 13.11 -21.08 -43.84
CA LYS A 376 13.67 -20.02 -44.68
C LYS A 376 13.14 -18.64 -44.27
N ALA A 377 11.84 -18.54 -43.97
CA ALA A 377 11.23 -17.31 -43.47
C ALA A 377 11.83 -16.88 -42.11
N CYS A 378 11.98 -17.82 -41.16
CA CYS A 378 12.60 -17.57 -39.86
C CYS A 378 14.03 -17.03 -40.00
N LEU A 379 14.87 -17.69 -40.83
CA LEU A 379 16.26 -17.29 -41.05
C LEU A 379 16.40 -15.91 -41.72
N ALA A 380 15.37 -15.44 -42.45
CA ALA A 380 15.39 -14.14 -43.10
C ALA A 380 15.31 -12.97 -42.10
N ASN A 381 14.77 -13.19 -40.90
CA ASN A 381 14.67 -12.16 -39.85
C ASN A 381 16.04 -11.76 -39.25
N PHE A 382 17.11 -12.53 -39.51
CA PHE A 382 18.45 -12.32 -38.95
C PHE A 382 19.46 -11.75 -39.96
N LYS A 383 19.00 -11.27 -41.13
CA LYS A 383 19.88 -10.66 -42.13
C LYS A 383 19.94 -9.15 -41.88
N SER A 384 20.77 -8.75 -40.91
CA SER A 384 21.16 -7.36 -40.66
C SER A 384 22.59 -7.12 -41.10
#